data_AF-A0A7J2YWM8-F1
#
_entry.id   AF-A0A7J2YWM8-F1
#
_cell.length_a   1.000
_cell.length_b   1.000
_cell.length_c   1.000
_cell.angle_alpha   90.00
_cell.angle_beta   90.00
_cell.angle_gamma   90.00
#
_symmetry.space_group_name_H-M   'P 1'
#
loop_
_entity.id
_entity.type
_entity.pdbx_description
1 polymer ?
#
loop_
_entity_poly.entity_id
_entity_poly.type
_entity_poly.pdbx_seq_one_letter_code
_entity_poly.pdbx_strand_id
1 'polypeptide(L)'
;MPLLEKLEALSFRLFGRMSPYFLNKVFPSLKGHLERGRVKIYPETYISMMFFCIVLTIPVAVIGAVLAIYLSFLPLLILVLLPVFVIAGFLVVPMNNASDRSISLEREMPFAAAYISVMSSGGIAPYSSFKRLTEVNLMPAMSKEARDIVKDVEIFGVDPLTALEVAAKKTPLDLFKDFLGGYASTVVIGGDIGHFLERKAEDIFKARALRVKAAADRLGMLLETFIIVEVMMSLCFYILFAVNNLNTGTAASTATNDLSSYSGMLLYTFIFTPMLSAMFVYLAHSMQS
;
A
#
# COMPACT_ATOMS: atom_id res chain seq x y z
N MET A 1 -10.48 -24.69 0.50
CA MET A 1 -9.54 -24.71 1.65
C MET A 1 -10.35 -25.06 2.91
N PRO A 2 -10.51 -26.34 3.27
CA PRO A 2 -11.51 -26.79 4.25
C PRO A 2 -11.18 -26.46 5.72
N LEU A 3 -9.96 -26.00 6.01
CA LEU A 3 -9.53 -25.61 7.37
C LEU A 3 -9.91 -24.17 7.71
N LEU A 4 -9.96 -23.26 6.72
CA LEU A 4 -10.44 -21.89 6.95
C LEU A 4 -11.93 -21.88 7.29
N GLU A 5 -12.75 -22.64 6.56
CA GLU A 5 -14.21 -22.71 6.77
C GLU A 5 -14.58 -23.27 8.17
N LYS A 6 -13.79 -24.21 8.70
CA LYS A 6 -14.01 -24.74 10.06
C LYS A 6 -13.65 -23.73 11.16
N LEU A 7 -12.61 -22.91 10.94
CA LEU A 7 -12.25 -21.80 11.82
C LEU A 7 -13.24 -20.64 11.72
N GLU A 8 -13.80 -20.39 10.54
CA GLU A 8 -14.89 -19.42 10.29
C GLU A 8 -16.16 -19.80 11.06
N ALA A 9 -16.57 -21.07 11.00
CA ALA A 9 -17.77 -21.53 11.71
C ALA A 9 -17.62 -21.48 13.24
N LEU A 10 -16.42 -21.81 13.77
CA LEU A 10 -16.13 -21.77 15.20
C LEU A 10 -16.03 -20.34 15.75
N SER A 11 -15.44 -19.42 15.00
CA SER A 11 -15.33 -18.01 15.38
C SER A 11 -16.68 -17.29 15.35
N PHE A 12 -17.52 -17.56 14.34
CA PHE A 12 -18.87 -16.99 14.25
C PHE A 12 -19.77 -17.46 15.39
N ARG A 13 -19.68 -18.75 15.77
CA ARG A 13 -20.49 -19.33 16.85
C ARG A 13 -20.14 -18.78 18.24
N LEU A 14 -18.89 -18.35 18.46
CA LEU A 14 -18.43 -17.86 19.75
C LEU A 14 -18.60 -16.34 19.91
N PHE A 15 -18.47 -15.55 18.83
CA PHE A 15 -18.43 -14.07 18.90
C PHE A 15 -19.53 -13.33 18.12
N GLY A 16 -20.46 -14.04 17.47
CA GLY A 16 -21.55 -13.44 16.70
C GLY A 16 -22.45 -12.45 17.47
N ARG A 17 -22.47 -12.51 18.81
CA ARG A 17 -23.30 -11.62 19.66
C ARG A 17 -22.67 -10.25 19.98
N MET A 18 -21.34 -10.12 19.85
CA MET A 18 -20.57 -8.90 20.17
C MET A 18 -20.16 -8.11 18.92
N SER A 19 -20.15 -8.77 17.76
CA SER A 19 -19.73 -8.24 16.46
C SER A 19 -20.50 -6.97 16.00
N PRO A 20 -21.84 -6.85 16.13
CA PRO A 20 -22.55 -5.68 15.60
C PRO A 20 -22.39 -4.42 16.48
N TYR A 21 -22.05 -4.56 17.76
CA TYR A 21 -21.97 -3.42 18.70
C TYR A 21 -20.67 -2.61 18.53
N PHE A 22 -19.55 -3.27 18.22
CA PHE A 22 -18.25 -2.61 18.03
C PHE A 22 -18.10 -1.96 16.64
N LEU A 23 -18.76 -2.52 15.63
CA LEU A 23 -18.76 -2.01 14.25
C LEU A 23 -19.38 -0.61 14.15
N ASN A 24 -20.41 -0.34 14.97
CA ASN A 24 -21.11 0.94 14.97
C ASN A 24 -20.45 2.03 15.85
N LYS A 25 -19.59 1.64 16.81
CA LYS A 25 -19.06 2.57 17.83
C LYS A 25 -17.60 3.00 17.63
N VAL A 26 -16.76 2.19 16.98
CA VAL A 26 -15.30 2.45 16.90
C VAL A 26 -14.80 2.80 15.48
N PHE A 27 -15.42 2.29 14.41
CA PHE A 27 -14.97 2.59 13.04
C PHE A 27 -16.12 2.78 12.02
N PRO A 28 -16.80 3.94 12.04
CA PRO A 28 -17.82 4.28 11.03
C PRO A 28 -17.26 4.34 9.60
N SER A 29 -15.95 4.62 9.45
CA SER A 29 -15.25 4.78 8.18
C SER A 29 -14.85 3.46 7.50
N LEU A 30 -14.88 2.32 8.20
CA LEU A 30 -14.50 1.03 7.62
C LEU A 30 -15.54 0.53 6.60
N LYS A 31 -16.83 0.82 6.82
CA LYS A 31 -17.92 0.47 5.89
C LYS A 31 -17.69 1.07 4.51
N GLY A 32 -17.33 2.35 4.44
CA GLY A 32 -17.10 3.05 3.18
C GLY A 32 -15.90 2.53 2.38
N HIS A 33 -14.83 2.12 3.06
CA HIS A 33 -13.64 1.55 2.39
C HIS A 33 -13.86 0.10 1.95
N LEU A 34 -14.66 -0.66 2.69
CA LEU A 34 -14.93 -2.06 2.40
C LEU A 34 -15.98 -2.25 1.29
N GLU A 35 -16.98 -1.36 1.21
CA GLU A 35 -17.93 -1.30 0.08
C GLU A 35 -17.25 -0.88 -1.23
N ARG A 36 -16.32 0.09 -1.17
CA ARG A 36 -15.49 0.49 -2.33
C ARG A 36 -14.48 -0.59 -2.73
N GLY A 37 -14.00 -1.38 -1.78
CA GLY A 37 -13.03 -2.46 -1.98
C GLY A 37 -13.56 -3.71 -2.67
N ARG A 38 -14.89 -3.89 -2.77
CA ARG A 38 -15.55 -5.09 -3.36
C ARG A 38 -14.91 -6.41 -2.89
N VAL A 39 -14.51 -6.48 -1.62
CA VAL A 39 -14.03 -7.72 -1.01
C VAL A 39 -15.22 -8.67 -0.91
N LYS A 40 -15.09 -9.89 -1.43
CA LYS A 40 -16.13 -10.94 -1.43
C LYS A 40 -16.45 -11.52 -0.04
N ILE A 41 -16.06 -10.82 1.04
CA ILE A 41 -16.16 -11.27 2.43
C ILE A 41 -16.94 -10.20 3.19
N TYR A 42 -17.99 -10.61 3.89
CA TYR A 42 -18.81 -9.71 4.70
C TYR A 42 -17.94 -9.04 5.79
N PRO A 43 -18.09 -7.72 6.03
CA PRO A 43 -17.34 -6.95 7.04
C PRO A 43 -17.34 -7.60 8.43
N GLU A 44 -18.44 -8.28 8.73
CA GLU A 44 -18.75 -8.92 10.00
C GLU A 44 -17.91 -10.19 10.24
N THR A 45 -17.54 -10.90 9.18
CA THR A 45 -16.69 -12.10 9.24
C THR A 45 -15.23 -11.74 9.47
N TYR A 46 -14.77 -10.63 8.88
CA TYR A 46 -13.41 -10.14 9.04
C TYR A 46 -13.10 -9.73 10.49
N ILE A 47 -14.01 -8.98 11.11
CA ILE A 47 -13.85 -8.55 12.50
C ILE A 47 -13.88 -9.75 13.46
N SER A 48 -14.70 -10.78 13.18
CA SER A 48 -14.76 -12.01 13.98
C SER A 48 -13.44 -12.80 13.92
N MET A 49 -12.78 -12.84 12.77
CA MET A 49 -11.42 -13.39 12.62
C MET A 49 -10.37 -12.57 13.39
N MET A 50 -10.48 -11.24 13.35
CA MET A 50 -9.56 -10.35 14.08
C MET A 50 -9.60 -10.60 15.58
N PHE A 51 -10.79 -10.70 16.17
CA PHE A 51 -10.97 -11.02 17.59
C PHE A 51 -10.46 -12.41 17.96
N PHE A 52 -10.67 -13.41 17.09
CA PHE A 52 -10.16 -14.77 17.33
C PHE A 52 -8.63 -14.82 17.37
N CYS A 53 -7.96 -14.13 16.44
CA CYS A 53 -6.50 -14.03 16.42
C CYS A 53 -5.94 -13.30 17.64
N ILE A 54 -6.59 -12.23 18.10
CA ILE A 54 -6.18 -11.48 19.32
C ILE A 54 -6.27 -12.39 20.55
N VAL A 55 -7.38 -13.11 20.73
CA VAL A 55 -7.55 -14.01 21.87
C VAL A 55 -6.48 -15.12 21.88
N LEU A 56 -6.06 -15.59 20.70
CA LEU A 56 -5.00 -16.60 20.58
C LEU A 56 -3.59 -16.04 20.88
N THR A 57 -3.32 -14.77 20.57
CA THR A 57 -1.98 -14.17 20.74
C THR A 57 -1.72 -13.62 22.14
N ILE A 58 -2.75 -13.29 22.92
CA ILE A 58 -2.63 -12.85 24.32
C ILE A 58 -1.83 -13.84 25.20
N PRO A 59 -2.13 -15.16 25.24
CA PRO A 59 -1.38 -16.09 26.09
C PRO A 59 0.08 -16.23 25.66
N VAL A 60 0.39 -16.12 24.35
CA VAL A 60 1.76 -16.16 23.83
C VAL A 60 2.57 -14.94 24.29
N ALA A 61 1.95 -13.75 24.29
CA ALA A 61 2.58 -12.52 24.77
C ALA A 61 2.82 -12.56 26.29
N VAL A 62 1.89 -13.12 27.08
CA VAL A 62 2.04 -13.27 28.53
C VAL A 62 3.16 -14.25 28.88
N ILE A 63 3.24 -15.40 28.18
CA ILE A 63 4.32 -16.37 28.38
C ILE A 63 5.69 -15.76 28.01
N GLY A 64 5.76 -14.99 26.93
CA GLY A 64 6.97 -14.24 26.56
C GLY A 64 7.39 -13.23 27.62
N ALA A 65 6.45 -12.42 28.12
CA ALA A 65 6.75 -11.42 29.16
C ALA A 65 7.30 -12.07 30.44
N VAL A 66 6.72 -13.20 30.86
CA VAL A 66 7.17 -13.93 32.06
C VAL A 66 8.57 -14.54 31.85
N LEU A 67 8.86 -15.12 30.67
CA LEU A 67 10.20 -15.61 30.36
C LEU A 67 11.25 -14.50 30.27
N ALA A 68 10.88 -13.33 29.74
CA ALA A 68 11.79 -12.18 29.60
C ALA A 68 12.26 -11.67 30.97
N ILE A 69 11.34 -11.62 31.95
CA ILE A 69 11.65 -11.22 33.33
C ILE A 69 12.56 -12.25 34.01
N TYR A 70 12.34 -13.55 33.78
CA TYR A 70 13.09 -14.62 34.44
C TYR A 70 14.52 -14.81 33.87
N LEU A 71 14.72 -14.61 32.57
CA LEU A 71 16.04 -14.77 31.91
C LEU A 71 16.84 -13.47 31.75
N SER A 72 16.29 -12.29 32.04
CA SER A 72 16.93 -10.99 31.79
C SER A 72 17.49 -10.84 30.36
N PHE A 73 16.78 -11.43 29.39
CA PHE A 73 17.14 -11.39 27.97
C PHE A 73 16.29 -10.32 27.27
N LEU A 74 16.89 -9.15 27.02
CA LEU A 74 16.23 -7.95 26.49
C LEU A 74 15.44 -8.13 25.17
N PRO A 75 15.87 -8.92 24.16
CA PRO A 75 15.17 -8.98 22.88
C PRO A 75 13.85 -9.76 22.95
N LEU A 76 13.57 -10.46 24.05
CA LEU A 76 12.31 -11.20 24.24
C LEU A 76 11.12 -10.26 24.54
N LEU A 77 11.39 -8.99 24.87
CA LEU A 77 10.38 -7.95 25.07
C LEU A 77 9.63 -7.60 23.77
N ILE A 78 10.22 -7.85 22.59
CA ILE A 78 9.57 -7.69 21.28
C ILE A 78 8.31 -8.58 21.17
N LEU A 79 8.28 -9.73 21.86
CA LEU A 79 7.14 -10.65 21.86
C LEU A 79 5.87 -10.04 22.49
N VAL A 80 6.02 -9.05 23.37
CA VAL A 80 4.90 -8.34 24.00
C VAL A 80 4.18 -7.44 23.00
N LEU A 81 4.86 -6.97 21.95
CA LEU A 81 4.25 -6.14 20.91
C LEU A 81 3.49 -6.96 19.84
N LEU A 82 3.62 -8.29 19.80
CA LEU A 82 2.92 -9.15 18.82
C LEU A 82 1.41 -8.90 18.70
N PRO A 83 0.61 -8.83 19.79
CA PRO A 83 -0.83 -8.58 19.66
C PRO A 83 -1.14 -7.21 19.05
N VAL A 84 -0.29 -6.21 19.29
CA VAL A 84 -0.41 -4.88 18.65
C VAL A 84 -0.09 -4.97 17.16
N PHE A 85 0.94 -5.74 16.78
CA PHE A 85 1.27 -6.01 15.38
C PHE A 85 0.18 -6.79 14.64
N VAL A 86 -0.50 -7.74 15.30
CA VAL A 86 -1.61 -8.49 14.71
C VAL A 86 -2.82 -7.58 14.44
N ILE A 87 -3.15 -6.68 15.38
CA ILE A 87 -4.22 -5.68 15.18
C ILE A 87 -3.85 -4.74 14.03
N ALA A 88 -2.63 -4.22 14.01
CA ALA A 88 -2.15 -3.35 12.95
C ALA A 88 -2.18 -4.06 11.57
N GLY A 89 -1.71 -5.30 11.49
CA GLY A 89 -1.73 -6.09 10.27
C GLY A 89 -3.15 -6.33 9.74
N PHE A 90 -4.10 -6.67 10.62
CA PHE A 90 -5.49 -6.90 10.21
C PHE A 90 -6.22 -5.61 9.80
N LEU A 91 -5.84 -4.44 10.32
CA LEU A 91 -6.39 -3.16 9.86
C LEU A 91 -5.75 -2.67 8.56
N VAL A 92 -4.45 -2.92 8.38
CA VAL A 92 -3.71 -2.50 7.17
C VAL A 92 -4.11 -3.34 5.96
N VAL A 93 -4.33 -4.65 6.09
CA VAL A 93 -4.69 -5.53 4.96
C VAL A 93 -5.90 -5.07 4.12
N PRO A 94 -7.07 -4.71 4.69
CA PRO A 94 -8.22 -4.24 3.90
C PRO A 94 -7.98 -2.85 3.31
N MET A 95 -7.21 -2.00 4.00
CA MET A 95 -6.85 -0.67 3.52
C MET A 95 -5.86 -0.76 2.35
N ASN A 96 -4.92 -1.70 2.42
CA ASN A 96 -3.97 -2.00 1.36
C ASN A 96 -4.70 -2.51 0.11
N ASN A 97 -5.64 -3.45 0.24
CA ASN A 97 -6.36 -3.98 -0.93
C ASN A 97 -7.18 -2.93 -1.70
N ALA A 98 -7.83 -1.98 -1.00
CA ALA A 98 -8.55 -0.89 -1.65
C ALA A 98 -7.59 0.11 -2.31
N SER A 99 -6.50 0.46 -1.60
CA SER A 99 -5.44 1.32 -2.11
C SER A 99 -4.74 0.71 -3.33
N ASP A 100 -4.37 -0.56 -3.26
CA ASP A 100 -3.72 -1.34 -4.32
C ASP A 100 -4.58 -1.41 -5.57
N ARG A 101 -5.92 -1.46 -5.42
CA ARG A 101 -6.85 -1.37 -6.54
C ARG A 101 -6.85 0.03 -7.17
N SER A 102 -6.96 1.10 -6.38
CA SER A 102 -6.90 2.47 -6.93
C SER A 102 -5.56 2.75 -7.59
N ILE A 103 -4.45 2.30 -6.99
CA ILE A 103 -3.09 2.44 -7.53
C ILE A 103 -2.95 1.66 -8.84
N SER A 104 -3.50 0.44 -8.90
CA SER A 104 -3.48 -0.37 -10.12
C SER A 104 -4.31 0.26 -11.24
N LEU A 105 -5.51 0.76 -10.92
CA LEU A 105 -6.35 1.49 -11.88
C LEU A 105 -5.65 2.76 -12.36
N GLU A 106 -5.06 3.55 -11.46
CA GLU A 106 -4.38 4.80 -11.79
C GLU A 106 -3.14 4.58 -12.66
N ARG A 107 -2.39 3.51 -12.42
CA ARG A 107 -1.23 3.11 -13.23
C ARG A 107 -1.62 2.70 -14.64
N GLU A 108 -2.76 2.02 -14.79
CA GLU A 108 -3.28 1.56 -16.07
C GLU A 108 -4.01 2.69 -16.84
N MET A 109 -4.66 3.62 -16.15
CA MET A 109 -5.55 4.61 -16.76
C MET A 109 -4.94 5.43 -17.93
N PRO A 110 -3.69 5.94 -17.88
CA PRO A 110 -3.07 6.60 -19.03
C PRO A 110 -3.04 5.78 -20.30
N PHE A 111 -2.76 4.49 -20.19
CA PHE A 111 -2.71 3.59 -21.34
C PHE A 111 -4.12 3.29 -21.87
N ALA A 112 -5.14 3.29 -21.01
CA ALA A 112 -6.52 3.02 -21.39
C ALA A 112 -7.11 4.25 -22.08
N ALA A 113 -6.84 5.45 -21.55
CA ALA A 113 -7.18 6.71 -22.18
C ALA A 113 -6.52 6.84 -23.57
N ALA A 114 -5.24 6.47 -23.70
CA ALA A 114 -4.54 6.43 -24.99
C ALA A 114 -5.21 5.47 -25.98
N TYR A 115 -5.53 4.25 -25.54
CA TYR A 115 -6.15 3.22 -26.37
C TYR A 115 -7.53 3.67 -26.89
N ILE A 116 -8.35 4.25 -26.01
CA ILE A 116 -9.68 4.77 -26.35
C ILE A 116 -9.56 5.98 -27.28
N SER A 117 -8.61 6.89 -27.02
CA SER A 117 -8.34 8.05 -27.87
C SER A 117 -7.94 7.64 -29.28
N VAL A 118 -6.97 6.73 -29.43
CA VAL A 118 -6.50 6.27 -30.75
C VAL A 118 -7.61 5.58 -31.53
N MET A 119 -8.43 4.76 -30.88
CA MET A 119 -9.58 4.13 -31.54
C MET A 119 -10.68 5.13 -31.92
N SER A 120 -10.93 6.13 -31.07
CA SER A 120 -11.89 7.19 -31.38
C SER A 120 -11.42 8.06 -32.55
N SER A 121 -10.12 8.38 -32.61
CA SER A 121 -9.52 9.07 -33.76
C SER A 121 -9.59 8.21 -35.04
N GLY A 122 -9.59 6.88 -34.90
CA GLY A 122 -9.85 5.92 -35.98
C GLY A 122 -11.32 5.79 -36.40
N GLY A 123 -12.22 6.62 -35.87
CA GLY A 123 -13.66 6.62 -36.21
C GLY A 123 -14.48 5.54 -35.51
N ILE A 124 -13.90 4.82 -34.54
CA ILE A 124 -14.62 3.81 -33.75
C ILE A 124 -15.36 4.53 -32.61
N ALA A 125 -16.66 4.26 -32.47
CA ALA A 125 -17.44 4.78 -31.36
C ALA A 125 -16.81 4.40 -30.00
N PRO A 126 -16.67 5.33 -29.04
CA PRO A 126 -15.96 5.06 -27.77
C PRO A 126 -16.57 3.92 -26.94
N TYR A 127 -17.87 3.68 -27.05
CA TYR A 127 -18.49 2.49 -26.44
C TYR A 127 -17.88 1.18 -26.98
N SER A 128 -17.69 1.07 -28.28
CA SER A 128 -17.01 -0.07 -28.91
C SER A 128 -15.54 -0.15 -28.52
N SER A 129 -14.90 1.00 -28.27
CA SER A 129 -13.54 1.08 -27.71
C SER A 129 -13.47 0.48 -26.30
N PHE A 130 -14.43 0.79 -25.42
CA PHE A 130 -14.55 0.16 -24.10
C PHE A 130 -14.82 -1.34 -24.20
N LYS A 131 -15.65 -1.77 -25.15
CA LYS A 131 -15.89 -3.20 -25.39
C LYS A 131 -14.61 -3.95 -25.75
N ARG A 132 -13.80 -3.41 -26.66
CA ARG A 132 -12.50 -3.99 -27.02
C ARG A 132 -11.51 -3.97 -25.86
N LEU A 133 -11.52 -2.93 -25.03
CA LEU A 133 -10.67 -2.84 -23.84
C LEU A 133 -10.94 -3.99 -22.84
N THR A 134 -12.13 -4.61 -22.85
CA THR A 134 -12.42 -5.77 -22.00
C THR A 134 -11.61 -7.01 -22.36
N GLU A 135 -11.17 -7.15 -23.61
CA GLU A 135 -10.41 -8.31 -24.12
C GLU A 135 -8.90 -8.13 -23.97
N VAL A 136 -8.44 -6.91 -23.63
CA VAL A 136 -7.02 -6.59 -23.50
C VAL A 136 -6.46 -7.09 -22.17
N ASN A 137 -5.60 -8.11 -22.23
CA ASN A 137 -4.95 -8.70 -21.04
C ASN A 137 -3.83 -7.85 -20.44
N LEU A 138 -3.34 -6.83 -21.16
CA LEU A 138 -2.25 -5.96 -20.68
C LEU A 138 -2.69 -5.12 -19.45
N MET A 139 -4.00 -4.92 -19.28
CA MET A 139 -4.57 -3.94 -18.35
C MET A 139 -5.75 -4.56 -17.57
N PRO A 140 -5.46 -5.52 -16.67
CA PRO A 140 -6.50 -6.31 -16.01
C PRO A 140 -7.37 -5.52 -15.05
N ALA A 141 -6.90 -4.39 -14.49
CA ALA A 141 -7.72 -3.57 -13.61
C ALA A 141 -8.72 -2.75 -14.42
N MET A 142 -8.29 -2.10 -15.51
CA MET A 142 -9.18 -1.35 -16.40
C MET A 142 -10.10 -2.24 -17.23
N SER A 143 -9.64 -3.40 -17.69
CA SER A 143 -10.48 -4.39 -18.37
C SER A 143 -11.65 -4.83 -17.48
N LYS A 144 -11.45 -4.98 -16.17
CA LYS A 144 -12.54 -5.32 -15.23
C LYS A 144 -13.59 -4.21 -15.11
N GLU A 145 -13.16 -2.94 -15.01
CA GLU A 145 -14.09 -1.80 -14.96
C GLU A 145 -14.85 -1.64 -16.28
N ALA A 146 -14.14 -1.73 -17.42
CA ALA A 146 -14.74 -1.71 -18.74
C ALA A 146 -15.75 -2.86 -18.92
N ARG A 147 -15.46 -4.04 -18.37
CA ARG A 147 -16.37 -5.19 -18.44
C ARG A 147 -17.61 -5.00 -17.59
N ASP A 148 -17.53 -4.31 -16.46
CA ASP A 148 -18.70 -3.96 -15.68
C ASP A 148 -19.58 -2.94 -16.44
N ILE A 149 -18.98 -1.95 -17.12
CA ILE A 149 -19.70 -1.02 -18.00
C ILE A 149 -20.42 -1.75 -19.15
N VAL A 150 -19.70 -2.63 -19.86
CA VAL A 150 -20.26 -3.37 -21.00
C VAL A 150 -21.36 -4.33 -20.56
N LYS A 151 -21.25 -4.93 -19.37
CA LYS A 151 -22.33 -5.75 -18.80
C LYS A 151 -23.58 -4.92 -18.52
N ASP A 152 -23.43 -3.73 -17.96
CA ASP A 152 -24.55 -2.83 -17.68
C ASP A 152 -25.31 -2.46 -18.97
N VAL A 153 -24.62 -2.34 -20.10
CA VAL A 153 -25.24 -2.05 -21.39
C VAL A 153 -25.80 -3.31 -22.09
N GLU A 154 -25.01 -4.38 -22.23
CA GLU A 154 -25.41 -5.57 -23.00
C GLU A 154 -26.38 -6.49 -22.26
N ILE A 155 -26.26 -6.60 -20.94
CA ILE A 155 -27.10 -7.50 -20.13
C ILE A 155 -28.33 -6.78 -19.59
N PHE A 156 -28.14 -5.57 -19.06
CA PHE A 156 -29.23 -4.82 -18.41
C PHE A 156 -29.93 -3.84 -19.37
N GLY A 157 -29.44 -3.68 -20.60
CA GLY A 157 -30.06 -2.82 -21.62
C GLY A 157 -30.02 -1.33 -21.26
N VAL A 158 -29.09 -0.92 -20.40
CA VAL A 158 -28.93 0.49 -20.02
C VAL A 158 -28.28 1.23 -21.19
N ASP A 159 -28.74 2.46 -21.43
CA ASP A 159 -28.15 3.32 -22.45
C ASP A 159 -26.63 3.53 -22.20
N PRO A 160 -25.77 3.45 -23.23
CA PRO A 160 -24.32 3.55 -23.08
C PRO A 160 -23.83 4.81 -22.36
N LEU A 161 -24.49 5.95 -22.58
CA LEU A 161 -24.12 7.22 -21.94
C LEU A 161 -24.47 7.17 -20.44
N THR A 162 -25.66 6.65 -20.13
CA THR A 162 -26.12 6.47 -18.75
C THR A 162 -25.26 5.46 -17.99
N ALA A 163 -24.85 4.37 -18.63
CA ALA A 163 -23.96 3.37 -18.04
C ALA A 163 -22.58 3.95 -17.69
N LEU A 164 -22.02 4.82 -18.56
CA LEU A 164 -20.76 5.51 -18.29
C LEU A 164 -20.87 6.50 -17.12
N GLU A 165 -21.99 7.23 -17.00
CA GLU A 165 -22.23 8.11 -15.84
C GLU A 165 -22.36 7.34 -14.52
N VAL A 166 -23.07 6.20 -14.54
CA VAL A 166 -23.21 5.34 -13.36
C VAL A 166 -21.85 4.74 -12.98
N ALA A 167 -21.05 4.32 -13.96
CA ALA A 167 -19.70 3.83 -13.73
C ALA A 167 -18.76 4.93 -13.18
N ALA A 168 -18.89 6.16 -13.65
CA ALA A 168 -18.14 7.31 -13.13
C ALA A 168 -18.44 7.57 -11.65
N LYS A 169 -19.69 7.35 -11.20
CA LYS A 169 -20.09 7.49 -9.79
C LYS A 169 -19.64 6.32 -8.91
N LYS A 170 -19.51 5.13 -9.50
CA LYS A 170 -19.18 3.87 -8.79
C LYS A 170 -17.67 3.67 -8.61
N THR A 171 -16.85 4.25 -9.49
CA THR A 171 -15.40 4.08 -9.46
C THR A 171 -14.76 4.94 -8.36
N PRO A 172 -13.82 4.42 -7.56
CA PRO A 172 -13.16 5.18 -6.50
C PRO A 172 -12.06 6.15 -7.00
N LEU A 173 -11.71 6.11 -8.29
CA LEU A 173 -10.64 6.91 -8.88
C LEU A 173 -11.22 8.19 -9.50
N ASP A 174 -10.94 9.35 -8.89
CA ASP A 174 -11.43 10.66 -9.35
C ASP A 174 -11.00 10.95 -10.80
N LEU A 175 -9.79 10.55 -11.18
CA LEU A 175 -9.28 10.75 -12.53
C LEU A 175 -10.08 9.99 -13.61
N PHE A 176 -10.58 8.81 -13.27
CA PHE A 176 -11.45 8.02 -14.16
C PHE A 176 -12.87 8.59 -14.21
N LYS A 177 -13.38 9.07 -13.07
CA LYS A 177 -14.65 9.79 -12.99
C LYS A 177 -14.64 11.04 -13.87
N ASP A 178 -13.56 11.82 -13.84
CA ASP A 178 -13.39 13.00 -14.68
C ASP A 178 -13.27 12.66 -16.17
N PHE A 179 -12.63 11.53 -16.50
CA PHE A 179 -12.53 11.05 -17.88
C PHE A 179 -13.90 10.65 -18.44
N LEU A 180 -14.66 9.81 -17.71
CA LEU A 180 -15.99 9.36 -18.12
C LEU A 180 -17.03 10.48 -18.10
N GLY A 181 -17.04 11.31 -17.06
CA GLY A 181 -17.96 12.43 -16.93
C GLY A 181 -17.69 13.53 -17.97
N GLY A 182 -16.41 13.80 -18.25
CA GLY A 182 -16.02 14.71 -19.33
C GLY A 182 -16.45 14.18 -20.69
N TYR A 183 -16.26 12.89 -20.96
CA TYR A 183 -16.74 12.24 -22.18
C TYR A 183 -18.26 12.36 -22.32
N ALA A 184 -19.03 12.02 -21.29
CA ALA A 184 -20.49 12.08 -21.33
C ALA A 184 -20.97 13.51 -21.59
N SER A 185 -20.37 14.51 -20.94
CA SER A 185 -20.67 15.92 -21.16
C SER A 185 -20.37 16.37 -22.60
N THR A 186 -19.22 15.98 -23.17
CA THR A 186 -18.88 16.30 -24.56
C THR A 186 -19.87 15.69 -25.56
N VAL A 187 -20.34 14.47 -25.31
CA VAL A 187 -21.36 13.81 -26.13
C VAL A 187 -22.70 14.56 -26.06
N VAL A 188 -23.15 14.96 -24.86
CA VAL A 188 -24.41 15.70 -24.68
C VAL A 188 -24.37 17.08 -25.34
N ILE A 189 -23.23 17.77 -25.26
CA ILE A 189 -23.03 19.11 -25.84
C ILE A 189 -22.81 19.03 -27.37
N GLY A 190 -22.52 17.84 -27.92
CA GLY A 190 -22.25 17.65 -29.34
C GLY A 190 -20.87 18.16 -29.77
N GLY A 191 -19.90 18.17 -28.86
CA GLY A 191 -18.52 18.57 -29.15
C GLY A 191 -17.71 17.50 -29.89
N ASP A 192 -16.49 17.84 -30.30
CA ASP A 192 -15.55 16.89 -30.89
C ASP A 192 -14.98 15.94 -29.81
N ILE A 193 -15.51 14.72 -29.82
CA ILE A 193 -15.14 13.64 -28.92
C ILE A 193 -13.68 13.21 -29.13
N GLY A 194 -13.21 13.16 -30.37
CA GLY A 194 -11.85 12.72 -30.70
C GLY A 194 -10.83 13.69 -30.13
N HIS A 195 -11.01 14.98 -30.40
CA HIS A 195 -10.15 16.03 -29.85
C HIS A 195 -10.21 16.11 -28.31
N PHE A 196 -11.39 15.90 -27.70
CA PHE A 196 -11.50 15.82 -26.24
C PHE A 196 -10.69 14.65 -25.66
N LEU A 197 -10.85 13.45 -26.23
CA LEU A 197 -10.17 12.24 -25.75
C LEU A 197 -8.66 12.35 -25.91
N GLU A 198 -8.18 12.90 -27.02
CA GLU A 198 -6.76 13.12 -27.29
C GLU A 198 -6.14 14.08 -26.27
N ARG A 199 -6.76 15.25 -26.09
CA ARG A 199 -6.30 16.25 -25.13
C ARG A 199 -6.32 15.71 -23.70
N LYS A 200 -7.38 14.99 -23.33
CA LYS A 200 -7.50 14.39 -22.00
C LYS A 200 -6.45 13.29 -21.78
N ALA A 201 -6.16 12.48 -22.79
CA ALA A 201 -5.10 11.47 -22.72
C ALA A 201 -3.72 12.12 -22.56
N GLU A 202 -3.42 13.20 -23.30
CA GLU A 202 -2.18 13.96 -23.16
C GLU A 202 -2.03 14.56 -21.75
N ASP A 203 -3.10 15.18 -21.22
CA ASP A 203 -3.12 15.73 -19.86
C ASP A 203 -2.81 14.65 -18.81
N ILE A 204 -3.39 13.46 -18.97
CA ILE A 204 -3.16 12.31 -18.09
C ILE A 204 -1.70 11.86 -18.15
N PHE A 205 -1.10 11.76 -19.34
CA PHE A 205 0.31 11.40 -19.49
C PHE A 205 1.23 12.47 -18.90
N LYS A 206 0.93 13.74 -19.13
CA LYS A 206 1.70 14.86 -18.60
C LYS A 206 1.65 14.88 -17.07
N ALA A 207 0.47 14.68 -16.48
CA ALA A 207 0.31 14.56 -15.04
C ALA A 207 1.14 13.40 -14.47
N ARG A 208 1.16 12.24 -15.14
CA ARG A 208 1.98 11.10 -14.73
C ARG A 208 3.48 11.36 -14.86
N ALA A 209 3.92 11.97 -15.96
CA ALA A 209 5.31 12.33 -16.17
C ALA A 209 5.81 13.32 -15.09
N LEU A 210 4.98 14.31 -14.73
CA LEU A 210 5.27 15.24 -13.64
C LEU A 210 5.39 14.53 -12.29
N ARG A 211 4.51 13.57 -11.99
CA ARG A 211 4.60 12.79 -10.74
C ARG A 211 5.84 11.91 -10.68
N VAL A 212 6.20 11.25 -11.78
CA VAL A 212 7.44 10.44 -11.86
C VAL A 212 8.66 11.34 -11.69
N LYS A 213 8.67 12.51 -12.32
CA LYS A 213 9.74 13.50 -12.15
C LYS A 213 9.85 13.97 -10.70
N ALA A 214 8.74 14.35 -10.07
CA ALA A 214 8.72 14.76 -8.68
C ALA A 214 9.16 13.65 -7.72
N ALA A 215 8.81 12.39 -8.01
CA ALA A 215 9.29 11.24 -7.23
C ALA A 215 10.80 11.04 -7.40
N ALA A 216 11.33 11.18 -8.62
CA ALA A 216 12.77 11.11 -8.88
C ALA A 216 13.53 12.24 -8.15
N ASP A 217 13.02 13.47 -8.17
CA ASP A 217 13.61 14.61 -7.46
C ASP A 217 13.64 14.38 -5.93
N ARG A 218 12.57 13.81 -5.37
CA ARG A 218 12.50 13.44 -3.94
C ARG A 218 13.49 12.34 -3.58
N LEU A 219 13.60 11.30 -4.41
CA LEU A 219 14.59 10.23 -4.22
C LEU A 219 16.02 10.77 -4.31
N GLY A 220 16.27 11.71 -5.23
CA GLY A 220 17.57 12.40 -5.34
C GLY A 220 17.94 13.14 -4.05
N MET A 221 17.03 13.93 -3.49
CA MET A 221 17.24 14.64 -2.22
C MET A 221 17.47 13.69 -1.03
N LEU A 222 16.74 12.56 -0.99
CA LEU A 222 16.92 11.55 0.04
C LEU A 222 18.29 10.87 -0.07
N LEU A 223 18.74 10.54 -1.29
CA LEU A 223 20.06 9.97 -1.54
C LEU A 223 21.19 10.93 -1.17
N GLU A 224 21.04 12.23 -1.47
CA GLU A 224 22.00 13.25 -1.05
C GLU A 224 22.10 13.32 0.49
N THR A 225 20.95 13.33 1.17
CA THR A 225 20.91 13.32 2.64
C THR A 225 21.51 12.04 3.21
N PHE A 226 21.23 10.88 2.59
CA PHE A 226 21.78 9.60 2.98
C PHE A 226 23.30 9.60 2.93
N ILE A 227 23.90 10.06 1.82
CA ILE A 227 25.36 10.14 1.67
C ILE A 227 25.96 11.08 2.72
N ILE A 228 25.36 12.25 2.96
CA ILE A 228 25.86 13.20 3.96
C ILE A 228 25.83 12.59 5.36
N VAL A 229 24.70 12.00 5.77
CA VAL A 229 24.53 11.42 7.11
C VAL A 229 25.45 10.22 7.32
N GLU A 230 25.49 9.29 6.36
CA GLU A 230 26.30 8.08 6.47
C GLU A 230 27.79 8.40 6.47
N VAL A 231 28.26 9.29 5.58
CA VAL A 231 29.67 9.68 5.52
C VAL A 231 30.09 10.47 6.77
N MET A 232 29.29 11.45 7.21
CA MET A 232 29.60 12.23 8.41
C MET A 232 29.62 11.35 9.66
N MET A 233 28.61 10.48 9.82
CA MET A 233 28.55 9.59 10.97
C MET A 233 29.71 8.59 10.97
N SER A 234 30.03 8.01 9.80
CA SER A 234 31.18 7.11 9.64
C SER A 234 32.52 7.77 9.98
N LEU A 235 32.75 9.00 9.50
CA LEU A 235 33.96 9.74 9.82
C LEU A 235 34.04 10.10 11.31
N CYS A 236 32.94 10.52 11.93
CA CYS A 236 32.90 10.81 13.37
C CYS A 236 33.23 9.57 14.21
N PHE A 237 32.58 8.43 13.93
CA PHE A 237 32.87 7.19 14.66
C PHE A 237 34.29 6.70 14.41
N TYR A 238 34.79 6.80 13.17
CA TYR A 238 36.17 6.43 12.85
C TYR A 238 37.19 7.23 13.68
N ILE A 239 37.01 8.55 13.79
CA ILE A 239 37.90 9.41 14.60
C ILE A 239 37.78 9.08 16.09
N LEU A 240 36.55 8.88 16.62
CA LEU A 240 36.35 8.51 18.02
C LEU A 240 37.04 7.19 18.38
N PHE A 241 36.93 6.17 17.52
CA PHE A 241 37.62 4.90 17.73
C PHE A 241 39.13 5.04 17.57
N ALA A 242 39.61 5.83 16.59
CA ALA A 242 41.04 6.08 16.43
C ALA A 242 41.65 6.74 17.69
N VAL A 243 40.99 7.76 18.26
CA VAL A 243 41.43 8.43 19.49
C VAL A 243 41.35 7.50 20.71
N ASN A 244 40.29 6.68 20.82
CA ASN A 244 40.17 5.70 21.91
C ASN A 244 41.33 4.68 21.90
N ASN A 245 41.68 4.16 20.72
CA ASN A 245 42.82 3.24 20.55
C ASN A 245 44.18 3.89 20.84
N LEU A 246 44.33 5.20 20.61
CA LEU A 246 45.56 5.92 20.97
C LEU A 246 45.69 6.14 22.48
N ASN A 247 44.58 6.39 23.18
CA ASN A 247 44.57 6.61 24.63
C ASN A 247 44.79 5.31 25.43
N THR A 248 44.43 4.14 24.91
CA THR A 248 44.67 2.84 25.59
C THR A 248 46.14 2.39 25.53
N GLY A 249 46.98 2.99 24.68
CA GLY A 249 48.41 2.67 24.55
C GLY A 249 49.32 3.08 25.71
N THR A 250 48.81 3.73 26.77
CA THR A 250 49.59 4.17 27.94
C THR A 250 49.10 3.64 29.29
N ALA A 251 48.03 2.85 29.32
CA ALA A 251 47.50 2.24 30.55
C ALA A 251 47.52 0.70 30.44
N ALA A 252 48.65 0.10 30.81
CA ALA A 252 48.73 -1.33 31.06
C ALA A 252 47.83 -1.70 32.26
N SER A 253 46.63 -2.19 32.00
CA SER A 253 45.99 -3.28 32.75
C SER A 253 44.54 -3.52 32.30
N THR A 254 44.21 -4.80 32.17
CA THR A 254 42.89 -5.43 32.00
C THR A 254 42.53 -5.84 30.55
N ALA A 255 42.82 -7.11 30.25
CA ALA A 255 42.51 -7.85 29.02
C ALA A 255 41.02 -7.88 28.61
N THR A 256 40.12 -7.25 29.39
CA THR A 256 38.69 -7.11 29.07
C THR A 256 38.37 -5.83 28.30
N ASN A 257 39.25 -4.81 28.34
CA ASN A 257 38.98 -3.50 27.71
C ASN A 257 39.38 -3.46 26.23
N ASP A 258 40.43 -4.18 25.83
CA ASP A 258 40.86 -4.25 24.42
C ASP A 258 39.80 -4.93 23.53
N LEU A 259 39.14 -5.99 24.03
CA LEU A 259 38.04 -6.62 23.30
C LEU A 259 36.82 -5.69 23.16
N SER A 260 36.59 -4.79 24.13
CA SER A 260 35.45 -3.86 24.11
C SER A 260 35.61 -2.74 23.08
N SER A 261 36.82 -2.21 22.88
CA SER A 261 37.10 -1.16 21.88
C SER A 261 37.04 -1.70 20.45
N TYR A 262 37.59 -2.90 20.21
CA TYR A 262 37.43 -3.59 18.92
C TYR A 262 36.00 -4.08 18.68
N SER A 263 35.28 -4.49 19.73
CA SER A 263 33.87 -4.86 19.65
C SER A 263 32.99 -3.69 19.20
N GLY A 264 33.24 -2.47 19.71
CA GLY A 264 32.50 -1.27 19.29
C GLY A 264 32.65 -0.93 17.80
N MET A 265 33.86 -1.07 17.25
CA MET A 265 34.12 -0.86 15.82
C MET A 265 33.42 -1.92 14.96
N LEU A 266 33.49 -3.20 15.36
CA LEU A 266 32.80 -4.29 14.65
C LEU A 266 31.27 -4.13 14.69
N LEU A 267 30.70 -3.72 15.84
CA LEU A 267 29.27 -3.51 16.00
C LEU A 267 28.79 -2.33 15.14
N TYR A 268 29.58 -1.26 15.05
CA TYR A 268 29.28 -0.14 14.16
C TYR A 268 29.27 -0.58 12.68
N THR A 269 30.33 -1.23 12.21
CA THR A 269 30.45 -1.63 10.79
C THR A 269 29.45 -2.73 10.39
N PHE A 270 29.23 -3.74 11.23
CA PHE A 270 28.42 -4.91 10.85
C PHE A 270 26.95 -4.83 11.24
N ILE A 271 26.57 -3.97 12.19
CA ILE A 271 25.18 -3.87 12.66
C ILE A 271 24.64 -2.46 12.41
N PHE A 272 25.36 -1.42 12.82
CA PHE A 272 24.84 -0.05 12.73
C PHE A 272 24.76 0.46 11.28
N THR A 273 25.83 0.29 10.49
CA THR A 273 25.85 0.66 9.06
C THR A 273 24.72 0.00 8.26
N PRO A 274 24.54 -1.34 8.29
CA PRO A 274 23.44 -1.96 7.56
C PRO A 274 22.06 -1.62 8.12
N MET A 275 21.93 -1.37 9.43
CA MET A 275 20.66 -0.93 10.02
C MET A 275 20.27 0.48 9.55
N LEU A 276 21.22 1.42 9.50
CA LEU A 276 21.01 2.75 8.94
C LEU A 276 20.65 2.69 7.46
N SER A 277 21.38 1.89 6.67
CA SER A 277 21.07 1.68 5.26
C SER A 277 19.66 1.12 5.07
N ALA A 278 19.27 0.11 5.86
CA ALA A 278 17.91 -0.45 5.82
C ALA A 278 16.83 0.57 6.19
N MET A 279 17.08 1.44 7.18
CA MET A 279 16.16 2.52 7.55
C MET A 279 15.94 3.50 6.39
N PHE A 280 17.01 3.90 5.69
CA PHE A 280 16.91 4.79 4.54
C PHE A 280 16.24 4.14 3.34
N VAL A 281 16.49 2.86 3.09
CA VAL A 281 15.77 2.07 2.07
C VAL A 281 14.28 2.01 2.38
N TYR A 282 13.91 1.84 3.66
CA TYR A 282 12.52 1.86 4.09
C TYR A 282 11.86 3.24 3.87
N LEU A 283 12.56 4.33 4.22
CA LEU A 283 12.08 5.68 3.94
C LEU A 283 11.90 5.92 2.43
N ALA A 284 12.87 5.49 1.61
CA ALA A 284 12.77 5.60 0.16
C ALA A 284 11.55 4.85 -0.39
N HIS A 285 11.26 3.65 0.13
CA HIS A 285 10.07 2.90 -0.24
C HIS A 285 8.77 3.62 0.16
N SER A 286 8.71 4.16 1.38
CA SER A 286 7.53 4.88 1.88
C SER A 286 7.21 6.17 1.11
N MET A 287 8.19 6.76 0.44
CA MET A 287 8.00 7.95 -0.40
C MET A 287 7.59 7.61 -1.83
N GLN A 288 7.71 6.34 -2.24
CA GLN A 288 7.33 5.84 -3.55
C GLN A 288 5.85 5.40 -3.60
N SER A 289 5.28 4.99 -2.46
CA SER A 289 3.84 4.72 -2.27
C SER A 289 3.03 5.99 -2.05
#